data_AF-A0A2W6E009-F1
#
_entry.id   AF-A0A2W6E009-F1
#
_cell.length_a   1.000
_cell.length_b   1.000
_cell.length_c   1.000
_cell.angle_alpha   90.00
_cell.angle_beta   90.00
_cell.angle_gamma   90.00
#
_symmetry.space_group_name_H-M   'P 1'
#
loop_
_entity.id
_entity.type
_entity.pdbx_description
1 polymer ?
#
loop_
_entity_poly.entity_id
_entity_poly.type
_entity_poly.pdbx_seq_one_letter_code
_entity_poly.pdbx_strand_id
1 'polypeptide(L)'
;MPVESVYPRLEPLLPQVRKPIQYIGGELNSVVRDWDSAEVRWALMYPDAYEVGLPNQGIQILYEVLNECDGVLAERTYSVWPDLEGLMRQNGIPQFTVDGHRPVAAFDVLGVSFATELCYTNMLSALDLAGIPLSAADRNEEHPIVLAGGHAAFNPEPVAEFVDGAVLGDGEQAVLAISGLIKDWKQAGRPGGRDGLLLRLATEAGVYVPRFYEVDYLPDGRIRRVAPSRSGVPFTVPKHTVMDLDEWPYPRQPLVPVAESVHERFSVEIFRGCTRGCRFCQAGMITRPVRERSVTTVGDMVERGLAESGFSEVGLLSLSSADHSEINEIVTGLADRYEGSSTGLSLPSTRVDAFNVTLANELSRNGKRSGLTFAPEGGSERIRKVINKMVTEDDLIR
;
A
#
# COMPACT_ATOMS: atom_id res chain seq x y z
N MET A 1 -15.73 26.86 -3.05
CA MET A 1 -16.89 26.14 -3.61
C MET A 1 -16.70 24.68 -3.24
N PRO A 2 -17.73 24.00 -2.72
CA PRO A 2 -17.60 22.58 -2.38
C PRO A 2 -17.23 21.79 -3.64
N VAL A 3 -16.37 20.80 -3.49
CA VAL A 3 -15.96 19.94 -4.59
C VAL A 3 -17.12 19.02 -4.93
N GLU A 4 -17.61 19.11 -6.16
CA GLU A 4 -18.75 18.33 -6.63
C GLU A 4 -18.33 16.92 -7.04
N SER A 5 -19.18 15.95 -6.74
CA SER A 5 -19.04 14.58 -7.22
C SER A 5 -19.19 14.53 -8.74
N VAL A 6 -18.33 13.77 -9.41
CA VAL A 6 -18.44 13.49 -10.85
C VAL A 6 -19.42 12.37 -11.16
N TYR A 7 -19.97 11.69 -10.15
CA TYR A 7 -20.84 10.53 -10.32
C TYR A 7 -22.04 10.79 -11.26
N PRO A 8 -22.76 11.92 -11.19
CA PRO A 8 -23.89 12.18 -12.10
C PRO A 8 -23.50 12.21 -13.59
N ARG A 9 -22.22 12.51 -13.89
CA ARG A 9 -21.67 12.48 -15.25
C ARG A 9 -21.08 11.12 -15.60
N LEU A 10 -20.56 10.39 -14.61
CA LEU A 10 -19.97 9.06 -14.76
C LEU A 10 -21.05 7.98 -14.95
N GLU A 11 -22.10 7.99 -14.13
CA GLU A 11 -23.14 6.96 -14.08
C GLU A 11 -23.76 6.65 -15.46
N PRO A 12 -24.11 7.63 -16.32
CA PRO A 12 -24.64 7.35 -17.66
C PRO A 12 -23.65 6.64 -18.61
N LEU A 13 -22.35 6.67 -18.30
CA LEU A 13 -21.29 6.02 -19.10
C LEU A 13 -21.04 4.57 -18.67
N LEU A 14 -21.37 4.21 -17.42
CA LEU A 14 -21.11 2.88 -16.86
C LEU A 14 -21.75 1.73 -17.66
N PRO A 15 -22.97 1.84 -18.25
CA PRO A 15 -23.52 0.78 -19.08
C PRO A 15 -22.73 0.49 -20.38
N GLN A 16 -21.78 1.34 -20.74
CA GLN A 16 -20.99 1.23 -21.98
C GLN A 16 -19.63 0.54 -21.78
N VAL A 17 -19.26 0.20 -20.53
CA VAL A 17 -17.96 -0.40 -20.20
C VAL A 17 -18.10 -1.86 -19.75
N ARG A 18 -17.01 -2.62 -19.79
CA ARG A 18 -17.01 -4.07 -19.53
C ARG A 18 -17.25 -4.44 -18.07
N LYS A 19 -16.65 -3.70 -17.13
CA LYS A 19 -16.70 -3.97 -15.68
C LYS A 19 -17.17 -2.74 -14.88
N PRO A 20 -18.43 -2.28 -15.05
CA PRO A 20 -18.90 -1.04 -14.42
C PRO A 20 -18.90 -1.08 -12.89
N ILE A 21 -19.08 -2.27 -12.30
CA ILE A 21 -19.14 -2.48 -10.85
C ILE A 21 -17.86 -2.02 -10.11
N GLN A 22 -16.73 -1.92 -10.82
CA GLN A 22 -15.47 -1.45 -10.22
C GLN A 22 -15.42 0.06 -9.98
N TYR A 23 -16.42 0.81 -10.46
CA TYR A 23 -16.45 2.27 -10.43
C TYR A 23 -17.60 2.85 -9.61
N ILE A 24 -18.51 2.01 -9.10
CA ILE A 24 -19.74 2.47 -8.45
C ILE A 24 -19.55 2.96 -7.01
N GLY A 25 -18.53 2.48 -6.29
CA GLY A 25 -18.37 2.73 -4.85
C GLY A 25 -19.44 2.06 -3.99
N GLY A 26 -19.58 2.53 -2.74
CA GLY A 26 -20.57 2.03 -1.79
C GLY A 26 -20.18 0.74 -1.05
N GLU A 27 -18.87 0.50 -0.90
CA GLU A 27 -18.37 -0.67 -0.17
C GLU A 27 -18.70 -0.61 1.32
N LEU A 28 -18.91 -1.77 1.94
CA LEU A 28 -19.00 -1.83 3.39
C LEU A 28 -17.68 -1.36 4.00
N ASN A 29 -17.77 -0.58 5.08
CA ASN A 29 -16.66 0.05 5.77
C ASN A 29 -15.95 1.16 4.95
N SER A 30 -16.50 1.57 3.80
CA SER A 30 -16.06 2.82 3.16
C SER A 30 -16.49 4.04 3.99
N VAL A 31 -15.60 5.01 4.11
CA VAL A 31 -15.77 6.27 4.82
C VAL A 31 -16.12 7.35 3.81
N VAL A 32 -17.35 7.86 3.91
CA VAL A 32 -17.79 9.04 3.17
C VAL A 32 -18.11 10.14 4.16
N ARG A 33 -17.32 11.22 4.13
CA ARG A 33 -17.51 12.42 4.96
C ARG A 33 -17.81 13.64 4.10
N ASP A 34 -18.40 14.65 4.74
CA ASP A 34 -18.57 15.96 4.14
C ASP A 34 -17.19 16.56 3.78
N TRP A 35 -17.04 17.04 2.55
CA TRP A 35 -15.78 17.53 2.04
C TRP A 35 -15.21 18.70 2.85
N ASP A 36 -16.07 19.62 3.28
CA ASP A 36 -15.68 20.85 3.97
C ASP A 36 -15.41 20.60 5.47
N SER A 37 -15.77 19.42 6.00
CA SER A 37 -15.47 19.00 7.37
C SER A 37 -13.98 18.63 7.58
N ALA A 38 -13.25 18.36 6.49
CA ALA A 38 -11.84 17.99 6.53
C ALA A 38 -10.90 19.20 6.38
N GLU A 39 -9.81 19.21 7.13
CA GLU A 39 -8.72 20.17 7.00
C GLU A 39 -7.68 19.68 5.99
N VAL A 40 -7.41 18.37 5.97
CA VAL A 40 -6.45 17.71 5.06
C VAL A 40 -7.13 16.56 4.32
N ARG A 41 -6.93 16.49 3.01
CA ARG A 41 -7.62 15.54 2.13
C ARG A 41 -6.63 14.73 1.30
N TRP A 42 -6.73 13.41 1.40
CA TRP A 42 -5.89 12.45 0.69
C TRP A 42 -6.70 11.66 -0.35
N ALA A 43 -6.16 11.57 -1.56
CA ALA A 43 -6.52 10.53 -2.53
C ALA A 43 -5.41 9.47 -2.49
N LEU A 44 -5.72 8.26 -2.04
CA LEU A 44 -4.82 7.12 -2.00
C LEU A 44 -4.99 6.28 -3.26
N MET A 45 -3.93 6.17 -4.05
CA MET A 45 -3.91 5.43 -5.30
C MET A 45 -3.16 4.12 -5.14
N TYR A 46 -3.85 3.01 -5.44
CA TYR A 46 -3.16 1.85 -5.98
C TYR A 46 -3.20 1.96 -7.51
N PRO A 47 -2.06 2.12 -8.18
CA PRO A 47 -1.96 2.37 -9.63
C PRO A 47 -2.17 1.11 -10.48
N ASP A 48 -3.33 0.49 -10.29
CA ASP A 48 -3.85 -0.64 -11.06
C ASP A 48 -5.38 -0.66 -10.94
N ALA A 49 -6.04 -1.60 -11.62
CA ALA A 49 -7.48 -1.79 -11.53
C ALA A 49 -7.95 -2.07 -10.10
N TYR A 50 -9.20 -1.69 -9.81
CA TYR A 50 -9.86 -1.90 -8.52
C TYR A 50 -9.68 -3.32 -7.98
N GLU A 51 -9.91 -4.34 -8.81
CA GLU A 51 -9.84 -5.76 -8.42
C GLU A 51 -8.46 -6.19 -7.92
N VAL A 52 -7.40 -5.50 -8.38
CA VAL A 52 -6.01 -5.73 -7.96
C VAL A 52 -5.65 -4.86 -6.76
N GLY A 53 -6.10 -3.60 -6.76
CA GLY A 53 -5.71 -2.61 -5.75
C GLY A 53 -6.47 -2.70 -4.44
N LEU A 54 -7.74 -3.09 -4.44
CA LEU A 54 -8.56 -3.21 -3.23
C LEU A 54 -7.97 -4.14 -2.16
N PRO A 55 -7.50 -5.37 -2.49
CA PRO A 55 -6.90 -6.25 -1.49
C PRO A 55 -5.48 -5.83 -1.06
N ASN A 56 -4.96 -4.69 -1.53
CA ASN A 56 -3.66 -4.21 -1.09
C ASN A 56 -3.72 -3.74 0.37
N GLN A 57 -3.10 -4.52 1.25
CA GLN A 57 -3.12 -4.29 2.68
C GLN A 57 -2.53 -2.94 3.09
N GLY A 58 -1.46 -2.49 2.41
CA GLY A 58 -0.86 -1.19 2.66
C GLY A 58 -1.85 -0.04 2.45
N ILE A 59 -2.59 -0.04 1.33
CA ILE A 59 -3.63 0.95 1.07
C ILE A 59 -4.76 0.87 2.11
N GLN A 60 -5.20 -0.32 2.49
CA GLN A 60 -6.25 -0.46 3.52
C GLN A 60 -5.81 0.11 4.87
N ILE A 61 -4.58 -0.19 5.30
CA ILE A 61 -4.01 0.33 6.54
C ILE A 61 -3.95 1.87 6.50
N LEU A 62 -3.37 2.45 5.43
CA LEU A 62 -3.25 3.91 5.32
C LEU A 62 -4.60 4.60 5.26
N TYR A 63 -5.57 4.00 4.56
CA TYR A 63 -6.94 4.50 4.46
C TYR A 63 -7.61 4.57 5.83
N GLU A 64 -7.51 3.51 6.63
CA GLU A 64 -8.12 3.45 7.96
C GLU A 64 -7.41 4.43 8.92
N VAL A 65 -6.06 4.41 8.96
CA VAL A 65 -5.25 5.31 9.80
C VAL A 65 -5.59 6.78 9.53
N LEU A 66 -5.69 7.18 8.26
CA LEU A 66 -6.00 8.56 7.90
C LEU A 66 -7.44 8.94 8.25
N ASN A 67 -8.41 8.05 8.01
CA ASN A 67 -9.80 8.34 8.30
C ASN A 67 -10.13 8.33 9.81
N GLU A 68 -9.33 7.68 10.65
CA GLU A 68 -9.43 7.81 12.11
C GLU A 68 -8.86 9.12 12.66
N CYS A 69 -8.08 9.85 11.86
CA CYS A 69 -7.51 11.12 12.27
C CYS A 69 -8.55 12.25 12.15
N ASP A 70 -8.78 12.97 13.25
CA ASP A 70 -9.70 14.11 13.27
C ASP A 70 -9.26 15.21 12.30
N GLY A 71 -10.21 15.67 11.47
CA GLY A 71 -9.95 16.69 10.45
C GLY A 71 -9.22 16.16 9.21
N VAL A 72 -9.04 14.84 9.07
CA VAL A 72 -8.50 14.22 7.85
C VAL A 72 -9.58 13.41 7.13
N LEU A 73 -9.57 13.48 5.81
CA LEU A 73 -10.37 12.66 4.91
C LEU A 73 -9.42 11.93 3.96
N ALA A 74 -9.54 10.60 3.90
CA ALA A 74 -8.88 9.80 2.88
C ALA A 74 -9.92 9.06 2.02
N GLU A 75 -9.74 9.17 0.70
CA GLU A 75 -10.49 8.41 -0.29
C GLU A 75 -9.53 7.64 -1.18
N ARG A 76 -10.02 6.60 -1.86
CA ARG A 76 -9.23 5.71 -2.70
C ARG A 76 -9.48 6.01 -4.16
N THR A 77 -8.45 5.86 -4.99
CA THR A 77 -8.55 5.94 -6.45
C THR A 77 -7.78 4.78 -7.08
N TYR A 78 -8.22 4.34 -8.24
CA TYR A 78 -7.63 3.21 -8.96
C TYR A 78 -7.47 3.58 -10.44
N SER A 79 -6.63 2.84 -11.16
CA SER A 79 -6.57 2.98 -12.61
C SER A 79 -7.86 2.46 -13.24
N VAL A 80 -8.38 3.21 -14.21
CA VAL A 80 -9.56 2.82 -15.00
C VAL A 80 -9.14 1.97 -16.18
N TRP A 81 -10.03 1.11 -16.67
CA TRP A 81 -9.75 0.33 -17.87
C TRP A 81 -9.81 1.22 -19.13
N PRO A 82 -9.15 0.82 -20.24
CA PRO A 82 -9.09 1.65 -21.45
C PRO A 82 -10.45 2.02 -22.06
N ASP A 83 -11.48 1.19 -21.84
CA ASP A 83 -12.84 1.47 -22.30
C ASP A 83 -13.48 2.63 -21.52
N LEU A 84 -13.38 2.65 -20.19
CA LEU A 84 -13.82 3.78 -19.38
C LEU A 84 -12.93 5.01 -19.59
N GLU A 85 -11.61 4.85 -19.67
CA GLU A 85 -10.68 5.97 -19.90
C GLU A 85 -11.05 6.74 -21.18
N GLY A 86 -11.34 6.02 -22.26
CA GLY A 86 -11.76 6.62 -23.53
C GLY A 86 -13.04 7.46 -23.39
N LEU A 87 -14.05 6.93 -22.67
CA LEU A 87 -15.30 7.63 -22.40
C LEU A 87 -15.10 8.85 -21.49
N MET A 88 -14.26 8.73 -20.46
CA MET A 88 -13.92 9.82 -19.55
C MET A 88 -13.28 10.98 -20.31
N ARG A 89 -12.30 10.71 -21.18
CA ARG A 89 -11.65 11.72 -22.01
C ARG A 89 -12.64 12.41 -22.97
N GLN A 90 -13.50 11.63 -23.63
CA GLN A 90 -14.52 12.17 -24.55
C GLN A 90 -15.53 13.09 -23.84
N ASN A 91 -15.86 12.79 -22.59
CA ASN A 91 -16.87 13.52 -21.81
C ASN A 91 -16.27 14.51 -20.82
N GLY A 92 -14.94 14.70 -20.81
CA GLY A 92 -14.23 15.60 -19.90
C GLY A 92 -14.42 15.24 -18.42
N ILE A 93 -14.50 13.95 -18.09
CA ILE A 93 -14.58 13.45 -16.71
C ILE A 93 -13.14 13.18 -16.23
N PRO A 94 -12.67 13.84 -15.17
CA PRO A 94 -11.32 13.64 -14.68
C PRO A 94 -11.18 12.32 -13.91
N GLN A 95 -9.95 11.91 -13.62
CA GLN A 95 -9.67 10.87 -12.62
C GLN A 95 -10.41 11.19 -11.31
N PHE A 96 -11.06 10.18 -10.73
CA PHE A 96 -11.92 10.32 -9.57
C PHE A 96 -11.62 9.27 -8.50
N THR A 97 -12.05 9.55 -7.27
CA THR A 97 -12.02 8.61 -6.14
C THR A 97 -13.25 7.71 -6.10
N VAL A 98 -13.11 6.45 -5.68
CA VAL A 98 -14.24 5.49 -5.67
C VAL A 98 -15.24 5.77 -4.53
N ASP A 99 -14.78 6.36 -3.42
CA ASP A 99 -15.60 6.56 -2.21
C ASP A 99 -16.63 7.69 -2.38
N GLY A 100 -16.17 8.89 -2.79
CA GLY A 100 -17.01 10.07 -2.98
C GLY A 100 -17.20 10.51 -4.44
N HIS A 101 -16.57 9.82 -5.39
CA HIS A 101 -16.49 10.21 -6.82
C HIS A 101 -16.01 11.64 -6.99
N ARG A 102 -14.99 12.05 -6.23
CA ARG A 102 -14.46 13.42 -6.25
C ARG A 102 -13.25 13.50 -7.20
N PRO A 103 -13.07 14.61 -7.94
CA PRO A 103 -11.90 14.78 -8.79
C PRO A 103 -10.60 14.70 -7.99
N VAL A 104 -9.65 13.86 -8.43
CA VAL A 104 -8.38 13.65 -7.71
C VAL A 104 -7.55 14.95 -7.59
N ALA A 105 -7.62 15.83 -8.59
CA ALA A 105 -6.93 17.12 -8.56
C ALA A 105 -7.42 18.07 -7.45
N ALA A 106 -8.57 17.80 -6.82
CA ALA A 106 -9.11 18.63 -5.77
C ALA A 106 -8.54 18.33 -4.36
N PHE A 107 -7.83 17.21 -4.20
CA PHE A 107 -7.27 16.79 -2.91
C PHE A 107 -5.99 17.57 -2.57
N ASP A 108 -5.61 17.59 -1.29
CA ASP A 108 -4.34 18.18 -0.86
C ASP A 108 -3.15 17.26 -1.24
N VAL A 109 -3.38 15.94 -1.21
CA VAL A 109 -2.36 14.91 -1.48
C VAL A 109 -2.91 13.83 -2.39
N LEU A 110 -2.11 13.44 -3.38
CA LEU A 110 -2.25 12.18 -4.11
C LEU A 110 -1.14 11.23 -3.65
N GLY A 111 -1.47 10.28 -2.78
CA GLY A 111 -0.53 9.26 -2.29
C GLY A 111 -0.58 8.02 -3.18
N VAL A 112 0.51 7.66 -3.85
CA VAL A 112 0.59 6.53 -4.78
C VAL A 112 1.43 5.41 -4.18
N SER A 113 0.84 4.23 -3.99
CA SER A 113 1.54 3.06 -3.44
C SER A 113 1.98 2.11 -4.56
N PHE A 114 3.28 2.03 -4.81
CA PHE A 114 3.85 1.16 -5.84
C PHE A 114 4.24 -0.20 -5.26
N ALA A 115 3.47 -1.24 -5.62
CA ALA A 115 3.86 -2.62 -5.35
C ALA A 115 4.94 -3.12 -6.32
N THR A 116 4.90 -2.68 -7.58
CA THR A 116 5.85 -3.05 -8.64
C THR A 116 6.12 -1.85 -9.56
N GLU A 117 7.21 -1.89 -10.32
CA GLU A 117 7.58 -0.85 -11.29
C GLU A 117 6.62 -0.77 -12.49
N LEU A 118 5.85 -1.84 -12.77
CA LEU A 118 4.84 -1.85 -13.85
C LEU A 118 3.73 -0.82 -13.60
N CYS A 119 3.55 -0.41 -12.35
CA CYS A 119 2.58 0.59 -11.95
C CYS A 119 2.96 2.04 -12.30
N TYR A 120 4.21 2.32 -12.70
CA TYR A 120 4.66 3.69 -12.95
C TYR A 120 3.89 4.37 -14.08
N THR A 121 3.65 3.64 -15.18
CA THR A 121 2.90 4.18 -16.33
C THR A 121 1.43 4.45 -16.00
N ASN A 122 0.87 3.67 -15.08
CA ASN A 122 -0.50 3.84 -14.62
C ASN A 122 -0.66 5.12 -13.78
N MET A 123 0.35 5.48 -12.97
CA MET A 123 0.39 6.79 -12.30
C MET A 123 0.36 7.92 -13.34
N LEU A 124 1.20 7.85 -14.37
CA LEU A 124 1.26 8.90 -15.41
C LEU A 124 -0.10 9.08 -16.10
N SER A 125 -0.78 7.98 -16.41
CA SER A 125 -2.11 8.01 -17.03
C SER A 125 -3.15 8.68 -16.11
N ALA A 126 -3.11 8.40 -14.80
CA ALA A 126 -4.01 9.02 -13.85
C ALA A 126 -3.70 10.50 -13.59
N LEU A 127 -2.43 10.91 -13.58
CA LEU A 127 -2.06 12.33 -13.49
C LEU A 127 -2.61 13.11 -14.69
N ASP A 128 -2.39 12.59 -15.90
CA ASP A 128 -2.91 13.18 -17.14
C ASP A 128 -4.44 13.26 -17.14
N LEU A 129 -5.12 12.16 -16.76
CA LEU A 129 -6.58 12.13 -16.69
C LEU A 129 -7.16 13.03 -15.58
N ALA A 130 -6.41 13.27 -14.51
CA ALA A 130 -6.77 14.23 -13.45
C ALA A 130 -6.54 15.70 -13.88
N GLY A 131 -5.83 15.95 -14.98
CA GLY A 131 -5.36 17.28 -15.34
C GLY A 131 -4.23 17.80 -14.43
N ILE A 132 -3.51 16.90 -13.74
CA ILE A 132 -2.34 17.25 -12.94
C ILE A 132 -1.10 17.21 -13.86
N PRO A 133 -0.26 18.25 -13.88
CA PRO A 133 0.96 18.25 -14.68
C PRO A 133 1.83 17.02 -14.41
N LEU A 134 2.29 16.38 -15.48
CA LEU A 134 3.15 15.20 -15.40
C LEU A 134 4.46 15.55 -14.69
N SER A 135 5.16 16.59 -15.15
CA SER A 135 6.37 17.06 -14.48
C SER A 135 6.03 17.70 -13.15
N ALA A 136 6.70 17.27 -12.08
CA ALA A 136 6.57 17.88 -10.76
C ALA A 136 6.99 19.36 -10.76
N ALA A 137 7.88 19.76 -11.69
CA ALA A 137 8.33 21.14 -11.83
C ALA A 137 7.23 22.10 -12.29
N ASP A 138 6.23 21.59 -13.02
CA ASP A 138 5.11 22.39 -13.57
C ASP A 138 3.95 22.52 -12.58
N ARG A 139 4.01 21.87 -11.41
CA ARG A 139 2.96 21.92 -10.39
C ARG A 139 3.06 23.16 -9.53
N ASN A 140 1.93 23.84 -9.36
CA ASN A 140 1.78 25.01 -8.49
C ASN A 140 1.01 24.65 -7.19
N GLU A 141 0.55 25.65 -6.43
CA GLU A 141 -0.20 25.47 -5.18
C GLU A 141 -1.64 24.98 -5.33
N GLU A 142 -2.19 24.98 -6.55
CA GLU A 142 -3.54 24.50 -6.85
C GLU A 142 -3.56 22.99 -7.10
N HIS A 143 -2.40 22.38 -7.32
CA HIS A 143 -2.27 20.95 -7.57
C HIS A 143 -1.94 20.18 -6.27
N PRO A 144 -2.41 18.93 -6.13
CA PRO A 144 -2.04 18.09 -4.99
C PRO A 144 -0.53 17.88 -4.93
N ILE A 145 -0.03 17.58 -3.73
CA ILE A 145 1.30 17.02 -3.56
C ILE A 145 1.23 15.54 -3.97
N VAL A 146 2.03 15.12 -4.95
CA VAL A 146 2.10 13.72 -5.39
C VAL A 146 3.19 13.00 -4.60
N LEU A 147 2.79 12.10 -3.69
CA LEU A 147 3.70 11.34 -2.84
C LEU A 147 3.75 9.88 -3.26
N ALA A 148 4.94 9.36 -3.54
CA ALA A 148 5.15 7.95 -3.80
C ALA A 148 5.45 7.17 -2.51
N GLY A 149 4.98 5.93 -2.43
CA GLY A 149 5.28 4.99 -1.37
C GLY A 149 5.21 3.54 -1.87
N GLY A 150 5.30 2.58 -0.96
CA GLY A 150 5.32 1.16 -1.30
C GLY A 150 6.72 0.63 -1.66
N HIS A 151 6.82 -0.68 -1.86
CA HIS A 151 8.11 -1.35 -2.00
C HIS A 151 8.92 -0.90 -3.23
N ALA A 152 8.25 -0.64 -4.36
CA ALA A 152 8.94 -0.21 -5.57
C ALA A 152 9.40 1.26 -5.49
N ALA A 153 8.78 2.08 -4.63
CA ALA A 153 9.23 3.46 -4.36
C ALA A 153 10.52 3.54 -3.53
N PHE A 154 11.04 2.41 -3.02
CA PHE A 154 12.28 2.40 -2.25
C PHE A 154 13.50 2.85 -3.07
N ASN A 155 13.40 2.77 -4.41
CA ASN A 155 14.26 3.48 -5.34
C ASN A 155 13.41 4.46 -6.17
N PRO A 156 13.25 5.72 -5.73
CA PRO A 156 12.31 6.66 -6.36
C PRO A 156 12.85 7.32 -7.64
N GLU A 157 14.17 7.25 -7.91
CA GLU A 157 14.82 7.93 -9.04
C GLU A 157 14.20 7.65 -10.42
N PRO A 158 13.75 6.43 -10.75
CA PRO A 158 13.10 6.17 -12.05
C PRO A 158 11.82 6.99 -12.29
N VAL A 159 11.17 7.50 -11.25
CA VAL A 159 9.94 8.30 -11.32
C VAL A 159 10.08 9.69 -10.68
N ALA A 160 11.30 10.09 -10.30
CA ALA A 160 11.59 11.32 -9.55
C ALA A 160 11.08 12.59 -10.25
N GLU A 161 11.09 12.63 -11.58
CA GLU A 161 10.59 13.76 -12.36
C GLU A 161 9.07 13.98 -12.21
N PHE A 162 8.32 12.92 -11.85
CA PHE A 162 6.87 12.91 -11.84
C PHE A 162 6.27 12.95 -10.43
N VAL A 163 7.08 12.92 -9.37
CA VAL A 163 6.60 12.91 -7.98
C VAL A 163 7.18 14.09 -7.20
N ASP A 164 6.41 14.62 -6.26
CA ASP A 164 6.86 15.71 -5.40
C ASP A 164 7.69 15.20 -4.22
N GLY A 165 7.43 13.96 -3.79
CA GLY A 165 8.21 13.29 -2.77
C GLY A 165 7.99 11.78 -2.74
N ALA A 166 8.87 11.07 -2.05
CA ALA A 166 8.78 9.64 -1.80
C ALA A 166 8.95 9.34 -0.30
N VAL A 167 8.02 8.56 0.24
CA VAL A 167 8.07 8.02 1.61
C VAL A 167 8.70 6.64 1.55
N LEU A 168 9.83 6.47 2.24
CA LEU A 168 10.56 5.21 2.29
C LEU A 168 10.14 4.42 3.53
N GLY A 169 9.79 3.14 3.36
CA GLY A 169 9.45 2.25 4.47
C GLY A 169 7.96 2.25 4.82
N ASP A 170 7.67 2.18 6.11
CA ASP A 170 6.31 2.02 6.65
C ASP A 170 5.53 3.33 6.58
N GLY A 171 4.25 3.29 6.19
CA GLY A 171 3.48 4.51 5.92
C GLY A 171 2.65 4.99 7.11
N GLU A 172 2.36 4.11 8.06
CA GLU A 172 1.46 4.30 9.20
C GLU A 172 1.72 5.58 9.99
N GLN A 173 2.95 5.77 10.46
CA GLN A 173 3.37 6.99 11.18
C GLN A 173 3.62 8.16 10.21
N ALA A 174 4.11 7.86 9.01
CA ALA A 174 4.48 8.86 8.02
C ALA A 174 3.28 9.68 7.57
N VAL A 175 2.14 9.04 7.26
CA VAL A 175 0.94 9.75 6.79
C VAL A 175 0.34 10.66 7.84
N LEU A 176 0.46 10.31 9.14
CA LEU A 176 0.05 11.18 10.25
C LEU A 176 0.95 12.41 10.37
N ALA A 177 2.27 12.22 10.32
CA ALA A 177 3.23 13.32 10.35
C ALA A 177 3.04 14.28 9.17
N ILE A 178 2.88 13.74 7.95
CA ILE A 178 2.63 14.52 6.74
C ILE A 178 1.30 15.30 6.86
N SER A 179 0.24 14.65 7.33
CA SER A 179 -1.06 15.32 7.53
C SER A 179 -0.97 16.47 8.53
N GLY A 180 -0.26 16.27 9.64
CA GLY A 180 0.02 17.33 10.61
C GLY A 180 0.75 18.53 9.99
N LEU A 181 1.82 18.28 9.21
CA LEU A 181 2.58 19.34 8.55
C LEU A 181 1.75 20.12 7.53
N ILE A 182 0.90 19.43 6.76
CA ILE A 182 0.00 20.07 5.78
C ILE A 182 -1.04 20.93 6.51
N LYS A 183 -1.65 20.41 7.58
CA LYS A 183 -2.61 21.14 8.41
C LYS A 183 -1.99 22.42 8.96
N ASP A 184 -0.85 22.31 9.62
CA ASP A 184 -0.13 23.46 10.18
C ASP A 184 0.26 24.48 9.10
N TRP A 185 0.75 24.01 7.96
CA TRP A 185 1.13 24.87 6.84
C TRP A 185 -0.08 25.63 6.28
N LYS A 186 -1.24 24.98 6.11
CA LYS A 186 -2.48 25.64 5.67
C LYS A 186 -2.94 26.68 6.69
N GLN A 187 -2.95 26.34 7.98
CA GLN A 187 -3.38 27.24 9.05
C GLN A 187 -2.47 28.46 9.21
N ALA A 188 -1.17 28.30 8.99
CA ALA A 188 -0.19 29.38 9.02
C ALA A 188 -0.23 30.30 7.78
N GLY A 189 -1.19 30.11 6.86
CA GLY A 189 -1.31 30.90 5.64
C GLY A 189 -0.30 30.50 4.55
N ARG A 190 0.08 29.22 4.49
CA ARG A 190 0.94 28.62 3.46
C ARG A 190 2.32 29.29 3.32
N PRO A 191 3.10 29.41 4.42
CA PRO A 191 4.41 30.06 4.37
C PRO A 191 5.35 29.38 3.37
N GLY A 192 6.01 30.18 2.53
CA GLY A 192 6.90 29.69 1.48
C GLY A 192 6.20 28.94 0.35
N GLY A 193 4.87 28.93 0.31
CA GLY A 193 4.08 28.24 -0.70
C GLY A 193 4.35 26.74 -0.75
N ARG A 194 4.17 26.13 -1.93
CA ARG A 194 4.45 24.70 -2.18
C ARG A 194 5.90 24.33 -1.80
N ASP A 195 6.86 25.15 -2.17
CA ASP A 195 8.28 24.90 -1.89
C ASP A 195 8.58 24.87 -0.38
N GLY A 196 7.95 25.77 0.39
CA GLY A 196 8.01 25.77 1.84
C GLY A 196 7.45 24.49 2.47
N LEU A 197 6.30 24.00 2.00
CA LEU A 197 5.74 22.72 2.45
C LEU A 197 6.68 21.56 2.11
N LEU A 198 7.17 21.47 0.87
CA LEU A 198 8.08 20.41 0.45
C LEU A 198 9.37 20.41 1.30
N LEU A 199 9.90 21.58 1.64
CA LEU A 199 11.06 21.69 2.53
C LEU A 199 10.76 21.09 3.91
N ARG A 200 9.61 21.45 4.51
CA ARG A 200 9.19 20.88 5.79
C ARG A 200 9.02 19.36 5.71
N LEU A 201 8.41 18.84 4.65
CA LEU A 201 8.28 17.39 4.45
C LEU A 201 9.65 16.70 4.40
N ALA A 202 10.62 17.30 3.71
CA ALA A 202 11.98 16.77 3.61
C ALA A 202 12.75 16.80 4.93
N THR A 203 12.59 17.86 5.73
CA THR A 203 13.38 18.07 6.96
C THR A 203 12.72 17.51 8.22
N GLU A 204 11.39 17.46 8.28
CA GLU A 204 10.63 17.10 9.48
C GLU A 204 9.95 15.73 9.37
N ALA A 205 9.56 15.28 8.16
CA ALA A 205 8.81 14.04 7.95
C ALA A 205 9.60 12.93 7.23
N GLY A 206 10.90 13.10 6.98
CA GLY A 206 11.72 12.07 6.34
C GLY A 206 11.27 11.72 4.93
N VAL A 207 10.69 12.68 4.19
CA VAL A 207 10.28 12.50 2.81
C VAL A 207 11.46 12.78 1.88
N TYR A 208 11.77 11.87 0.96
CA TYR A 208 12.72 12.17 -0.12
C TYR A 208 12.05 13.10 -1.13
N VAL A 209 12.52 14.34 -1.27
CA VAL A 209 11.97 15.33 -2.20
C VAL A 209 12.95 15.51 -3.37
N PRO A 210 12.70 14.94 -4.57
CA PRO A 210 13.70 14.84 -5.63
C PRO A 210 14.29 16.19 -6.05
N ARG A 211 13.45 17.24 -6.13
CA ARG A 211 13.88 18.60 -6.51
C ARG A 211 14.90 19.24 -5.57
N PHE A 212 15.16 18.65 -4.40
CA PHE A 212 16.18 19.10 -3.45
C PHE A 212 17.46 18.27 -3.49
N TYR A 213 17.62 17.39 -4.48
CA TYR A 213 18.82 16.61 -4.70
C TYR A 213 19.36 16.83 -6.11
N GLU A 214 20.68 16.85 -6.20
CA GLU A 214 21.45 16.90 -7.45
C GLU A 214 22.16 15.55 -7.63
N VAL A 215 22.10 15.02 -8.85
CA VAL A 215 22.72 13.73 -9.21
C VAL A 215 23.93 13.99 -10.10
N ASP A 216 25.12 13.77 -9.55
CA ASP A 216 26.38 13.81 -10.29
C ASP A 216 26.63 12.46 -10.96
N TYR A 217 26.95 12.44 -12.25
CA TYR A 217 27.27 11.22 -13.02
C TYR A 217 28.76 11.11 -13.35
N LEU A 218 29.24 9.88 -13.44
CA LEU A 218 30.54 9.54 -14.02
C LEU A 218 30.49 9.62 -15.56
N PRO A 219 31.64 9.73 -16.27
CA PRO A 219 31.66 9.75 -17.74
C PRO A 219 31.04 8.52 -18.42
N ASP A 220 30.91 7.41 -17.69
CA ASP A 220 30.27 6.16 -18.15
C ASP A 220 28.78 6.07 -17.83
N GLY A 221 28.17 7.13 -17.30
CA GLY A 221 26.75 7.20 -16.98
C GLY A 221 26.35 6.60 -15.63
N ARG A 222 27.29 6.06 -14.84
CA ARG A 222 26.98 5.62 -13.47
C ARG A 222 26.81 6.81 -12.53
N ILE A 223 25.94 6.68 -11.54
CA ILE A 223 25.79 7.69 -10.48
C ILE A 223 27.08 7.77 -9.67
N ARG A 224 27.66 8.97 -9.63
CA ARG A 224 28.81 9.31 -8.78
C ARG A 224 28.35 9.70 -7.37
N ARG A 225 27.33 10.56 -7.30
CA ARG A 225 26.84 11.13 -6.03
C ARG A 225 25.41 11.61 -6.19
N VAL A 226 24.59 11.41 -5.16
CA VAL A 226 23.33 12.12 -4.96
C VAL A 226 23.52 13.00 -3.74
N ALA A 227 23.31 14.30 -3.85
CA ALA A 227 23.57 15.24 -2.77
C ALA A 227 22.47 16.30 -2.64
N PRO A 228 22.10 16.70 -1.42
CA PRO A 228 21.12 17.74 -1.22
C PRO A 228 21.61 19.08 -1.79
N SER A 229 20.72 19.80 -2.48
CA SER A 229 20.96 21.14 -3.04
C SER A 229 20.40 22.26 -2.16
N ARG A 230 19.66 21.92 -1.10
CA ARG A 230 19.06 22.84 -0.14
C ARG A 230 19.67 22.67 1.26
N SER A 231 19.79 23.76 1.99
CA SER A 231 20.18 23.71 3.41
C SER A 231 19.09 23.04 4.25
N GLY A 232 19.50 22.25 5.25
CA GLY A 232 18.61 21.49 6.14
C GLY A 232 18.14 20.14 5.59
N VAL A 233 18.20 19.93 4.27
CA VAL A 233 17.81 18.65 3.65
C VAL A 233 18.91 17.58 3.90
N PRO A 234 18.55 16.39 4.40
CA PRO A 234 19.53 15.39 4.80
C PRO A 234 20.21 14.71 3.60
N PHE A 235 21.49 14.36 3.76
CA PHE A 235 22.21 13.53 2.76
C PHE A 235 21.66 12.12 2.64
N THR A 236 21.15 11.57 3.75
CA THR A 236 20.55 10.24 3.80
C THR A 236 19.15 10.38 4.35
N VAL A 237 18.16 10.04 3.54
CA VAL A 237 16.76 10.07 3.96
C VAL A 237 16.49 8.85 4.84
N PRO A 238 16.04 9.02 6.09
CA PRO A 238 15.66 7.90 6.92
C PRO A 238 14.41 7.25 6.34
N LYS A 239 14.34 5.92 6.40
CA LYS A 239 13.08 5.22 6.17
C LYS A 239 12.26 5.23 7.45
N HIS A 240 10.95 5.29 7.30
CA HIS A 240 10.00 5.04 8.37
C HIS A 240 9.98 3.55 8.70
N THR A 241 9.93 3.23 9.98
CA THR A 241 9.88 1.84 10.46
C THR A 241 9.03 1.81 11.72
N VAL A 242 7.83 1.24 11.61
CA VAL A 242 7.01 0.90 12.77
C VAL A 242 7.71 -0.23 13.48
N MET A 243 8.14 0.02 14.73
CA MET A 243 8.92 -0.96 15.50
C MET A 243 8.03 -1.94 16.26
N ASP A 244 6.92 -1.46 16.80
CA ASP A 244 5.91 -2.28 17.46
C ASP A 244 4.69 -2.39 16.55
N LEU A 245 4.48 -3.57 15.97
CA LEU A 245 3.32 -3.79 15.10
C LEU A 245 2.03 -3.90 15.92
N ASP A 246 2.09 -4.33 17.18
CA ASP A 246 0.90 -4.54 18.02
C ASP A 246 0.16 -3.22 18.32
N GLU A 247 0.86 -2.08 18.33
CA GLU A 247 0.26 -0.74 18.41
C GLU A 247 -0.56 -0.37 17.17
N TRP A 248 -0.46 -1.14 16.08
CA TRP A 248 -1.10 -0.89 14.79
C TRP A 248 -1.93 -2.10 14.32
N PRO A 249 -3.00 -2.50 15.03
CA PRO A 249 -3.79 -3.70 14.71
C PRO A 249 -4.74 -3.48 13.52
N TYR A 250 -4.19 -3.08 12.37
CA TYR A 250 -4.93 -2.73 11.16
C TYR A 250 -4.88 -3.83 10.09
N PRO A 251 -5.89 -3.89 9.19
CA PRO A 251 -7.13 -3.10 9.22
C PRO A 251 -8.14 -3.69 10.23
N ARG A 252 -8.80 -2.83 11.03
CA ARG A 252 -9.84 -3.25 11.98
C ARG A 252 -11.22 -3.31 11.32
N GLN A 253 -11.46 -2.45 10.34
CA GLN A 253 -12.69 -2.41 9.55
C GLN A 253 -12.33 -2.59 8.08
N PRO A 254 -11.92 -3.80 7.67
CA PRO A 254 -11.50 -4.05 6.30
C PRO A 254 -12.64 -3.71 5.33
N LEU A 255 -12.26 -3.11 4.20
CA LEU A 255 -13.19 -2.80 3.12
C LEU A 255 -13.74 -4.10 2.53
N VAL A 256 -15.07 -4.18 2.39
CA VAL A 256 -15.70 -5.34 1.72
C VAL A 256 -16.03 -4.99 0.28
N PRO A 257 -15.43 -5.69 -0.70
CA PRO A 257 -15.64 -5.42 -2.11
C PRO A 257 -17.12 -5.51 -2.51
N VAL A 258 -17.55 -4.63 -3.41
CA VAL A 258 -18.82 -4.78 -4.17
C VAL A 258 -18.62 -5.50 -5.50
N ALA A 259 -17.36 -5.69 -5.91
CA ALA A 259 -16.95 -6.39 -7.12
C ALA A 259 -15.92 -7.47 -6.78
N GLU A 260 -15.90 -8.54 -7.56
CA GLU A 260 -14.87 -9.59 -7.42
C GLU A 260 -13.47 -8.97 -7.44
N SER A 261 -12.65 -9.37 -6.48
CA SER A 261 -11.25 -8.95 -6.35
C SER A 261 -10.32 -10.15 -6.51
N VAL A 262 -9.04 -9.91 -6.78
CA VAL A 262 -8.04 -10.98 -6.95
C VAL A 262 -7.93 -11.88 -5.70
N HIS A 263 -8.23 -11.33 -4.51
CA HIS A 263 -8.20 -12.04 -3.25
C HIS A 263 -9.42 -11.70 -2.38
N GLU A 264 -10.32 -12.68 -2.20
CA GLU A 264 -11.56 -12.53 -1.41
C GLU A 264 -11.42 -13.12 0.00
N ARG A 265 -10.46 -12.60 0.76
CA ARG A 265 -10.17 -13.06 2.14
C ARG A 265 -9.73 -11.91 3.04
N PHE A 266 -9.98 -12.05 4.33
CA PHE A 266 -9.42 -11.13 5.31
C PHE A 266 -7.93 -11.39 5.48
N SER A 267 -7.11 -10.39 5.23
CA SER A 267 -5.65 -10.52 5.28
C SER A 267 -5.09 -9.92 6.57
N VAL A 268 -4.38 -10.73 7.34
CA VAL A 268 -3.74 -10.34 8.61
C VAL A 268 -2.23 -10.45 8.47
N GLU A 269 -1.52 -9.32 8.56
CA GLU A 269 -0.06 -9.32 8.56
C GLU A 269 0.43 -9.82 9.92
N ILE A 270 0.99 -11.02 9.98
CA ILE A 270 1.46 -11.59 11.25
C ILE A 270 2.86 -11.10 11.64
N PHE A 271 3.68 -10.72 10.65
CA PHE A 271 4.96 -10.07 10.89
C PHE A 271 5.46 -9.34 9.63
N ARG A 272 6.31 -8.33 9.84
CA ARG A 272 6.94 -7.53 8.77
C ARG A 272 8.45 -7.65 8.83
N GLY A 273 9.07 -7.84 7.67
CA GLY A 273 10.51 -8.10 7.56
C GLY A 273 10.82 -9.52 7.13
N CYS A 274 12.10 -9.83 6.95
CA CYS A 274 12.57 -11.20 6.79
C CYS A 274 13.99 -11.35 7.37
N THR A 275 14.24 -12.42 8.15
CA THR A 275 15.56 -12.72 8.71
C THR A 275 16.54 -13.27 7.66
N ARG A 276 16.03 -13.62 6.47
CA ARG A 276 16.80 -14.29 5.43
C ARG A 276 17.58 -13.28 4.59
N GLY A 277 18.62 -13.78 3.91
CA GLY A 277 19.54 -12.99 3.09
C GLY A 277 19.53 -13.35 1.62
N CYS A 278 18.40 -13.82 1.09
CA CYS A 278 18.25 -14.22 -0.31
C CYS A 278 18.69 -13.06 -1.22
N ARG A 279 19.69 -13.28 -2.08
CA ARG A 279 20.37 -12.20 -2.84
C ARG A 279 19.48 -11.51 -3.86
N PHE A 280 18.41 -12.15 -4.29
CA PHE A 280 17.44 -11.63 -5.24
C PHE A 280 16.27 -10.88 -4.56
N CYS A 281 16.11 -11.02 -3.25
CA CYS A 281 14.90 -10.57 -2.55
C CYS A 281 15.07 -9.13 -2.06
N GLN A 282 14.54 -8.18 -2.83
CA GLN A 282 14.47 -6.77 -2.42
C GLN A 282 13.66 -6.60 -1.13
N ALA A 283 12.46 -7.22 -1.07
CA ALA A 283 11.55 -7.12 0.07
C ALA A 283 12.24 -7.50 1.39
N GLY A 284 13.03 -8.58 1.39
CA GLY A 284 13.79 -9.03 2.57
C GLY A 284 14.91 -8.10 3.02
N MET A 285 15.28 -7.09 2.21
CA MET A 285 16.27 -6.07 2.56
C MET A 285 15.61 -4.77 3.02
N ILE A 286 14.63 -4.27 2.26
CA ILE A 286 14.01 -2.96 2.51
C ILE A 286 13.10 -2.97 3.75
N THR A 287 12.51 -4.13 4.09
CA THR A 287 11.59 -4.28 5.24
C THR A 287 12.27 -4.66 6.56
N ARG A 288 13.60 -4.64 6.65
CA ARG A 288 14.31 -4.94 7.91
C ARG A 288 14.15 -3.83 8.96
N PRO A 289 14.18 -4.11 10.27
CA PRO A 289 14.32 -5.44 10.90
C PRO A 289 13.02 -6.26 10.87
N VAL A 290 13.09 -7.52 11.31
CA VAL A 290 11.88 -8.35 11.53
C VAL A 290 11.17 -7.88 12.79
N ARG A 291 9.85 -7.73 12.68
CA ARG A 291 8.94 -7.35 13.76
C ARG A 291 7.71 -8.22 13.67
N GLU A 292 7.37 -8.89 14.75
CA GLU A 292 6.28 -9.85 14.84
C GLU A 292 5.10 -9.24 15.60
N ARG A 293 3.89 -9.69 15.31
CA ARG A 293 2.72 -9.43 16.15
C ARG A 293 2.57 -10.54 17.17
N SER A 294 2.09 -10.23 18.36
CA SER A 294 1.81 -11.28 19.33
C SER A 294 0.63 -12.16 18.89
N VAL A 295 0.62 -13.41 19.36
CA VAL A 295 -0.51 -14.34 19.19
C VAL A 295 -1.86 -13.73 19.63
N THR A 296 -1.84 -12.88 20.66
CA THR A 296 -3.04 -12.20 21.18
C THR A 296 -3.55 -11.19 20.15
N THR A 297 -2.68 -10.29 19.68
CA THR A 297 -3.05 -9.30 18.65
C THR A 297 -3.55 -9.96 17.39
N VAL A 298 -2.88 -11.01 16.91
CA VAL A 298 -3.33 -11.76 15.72
C VAL A 298 -4.72 -12.36 15.94
N GLY A 299 -4.97 -12.98 17.10
CA GLY A 299 -6.28 -13.52 17.44
C GLY A 299 -7.38 -12.45 17.44
N ASP A 300 -7.13 -11.31 18.07
CA ASP A 300 -8.08 -10.19 18.17
C ASP A 300 -8.35 -9.55 16.80
N MET A 301 -7.31 -9.38 15.98
CA MET A 301 -7.44 -8.89 14.60
C MET A 301 -8.32 -9.82 13.77
N VAL A 302 -8.11 -11.14 13.86
CA VAL A 302 -8.91 -12.12 13.12
C VAL A 302 -10.37 -12.09 13.58
N GLU A 303 -10.63 -12.13 14.88
CA GLU A 303 -11.98 -12.09 15.44
C GLU A 303 -12.74 -10.84 15.00
N ARG A 304 -12.14 -9.66 15.19
CA ARG A 304 -12.77 -8.41 14.80
C ARG A 304 -12.94 -8.31 13.28
N GLY A 305 -11.90 -8.61 12.52
CA GLY A 305 -11.94 -8.50 11.06
C GLY A 305 -13.01 -9.39 10.42
N LEU A 306 -13.18 -10.62 10.91
CA LEU A 306 -14.26 -11.50 10.46
C LEU A 306 -15.64 -10.95 10.83
N ALA A 307 -15.81 -10.43 12.04
CA ALA A 307 -17.08 -9.85 12.50
C ALA A 307 -17.48 -8.60 11.69
N GLU A 308 -16.53 -7.72 11.36
CA GLU A 308 -16.77 -6.46 10.64
C GLU A 308 -16.89 -6.63 9.12
N SER A 309 -16.44 -7.77 8.56
CA SER A 309 -16.43 -7.99 7.10
C SER A 309 -17.36 -9.09 6.61
N GLY A 310 -17.64 -10.09 7.44
CA GLY A 310 -18.30 -11.32 7.00
C GLY A 310 -17.46 -12.21 6.08
N PHE A 311 -16.15 -11.97 5.95
CA PHE A 311 -15.28 -12.89 5.21
C PHE A 311 -15.30 -14.29 5.86
N SER A 312 -15.11 -15.33 5.03
CA SER A 312 -15.07 -16.73 5.49
C SER A 312 -13.69 -17.38 5.32
N GLU A 313 -12.68 -16.58 4.97
CA GLU A 313 -11.29 -16.99 4.85
C GLU A 313 -10.38 -15.92 5.44
N VAL A 314 -9.34 -16.36 6.15
CA VAL A 314 -8.27 -15.54 6.71
C VAL A 314 -6.95 -15.94 6.07
N GLY A 315 -6.21 -14.96 5.54
CA GLY A 315 -4.84 -15.12 5.08
C GLY A 315 -3.84 -14.54 6.08
N LEU A 316 -2.97 -15.38 6.64
CA LEU A 316 -1.89 -14.97 7.54
C LEU A 316 -0.66 -14.56 6.71
N LEU A 317 -0.55 -13.26 6.44
CA LEU A 317 0.43 -12.68 5.52
C LEU A 317 1.76 -12.36 6.20
N SER A 318 2.85 -12.69 5.50
CA SER A 318 4.20 -12.19 5.79
C SER A 318 5.12 -12.53 4.59
N LEU A 319 6.42 -12.22 4.71
CA LEU A 319 7.41 -12.69 3.74
C LEU A 319 7.80 -14.18 3.91
N SER A 320 7.52 -14.79 5.07
CA SER A 320 7.83 -16.20 5.37
C SER A 320 7.05 -16.67 6.60
N SER A 321 5.76 -16.99 6.48
CA SER A 321 4.87 -17.07 7.65
C SER A 321 5.28 -18.11 8.69
N ALA A 322 5.92 -19.20 8.26
CA ALA A 322 6.46 -20.23 9.15
C ALA A 322 7.71 -19.81 9.95
N ASP A 323 8.34 -18.67 9.64
CA ASP A 323 9.47 -18.14 10.42
C ASP A 323 9.00 -17.33 11.66
N HIS A 324 7.69 -17.10 11.84
CA HIS A 324 7.16 -16.40 13.01
C HIS A 324 7.37 -17.25 14.28
N SER A 325 7.88 -16.63 15.36
CA SER A 325 8.23 -17.37 16.59
C SER A 325 7.04 -18.12 17.22
N GLU A 326 5.86 -17.51 17.21
CA GLU A 326 4.60 -18.08 17.73
C GLU A 326 3.71 -18.77 16.66
N ILE A 327 4.21 -19.13 15.48
CA ILE A 327 3.34 -19.59 14.37
C ILE A 327 2.45 -20.79 14.72
N ASN A 328 2.96 -21.76 15.44
CA ASN A 328 2.19 -22.94 15.82
C ASN A 328 1.07 -22.57 16.80
N GLU A 329 1.33 -21.65 17.73
CA GLU A 329 0.35 -21.18 18.70
C GLU A 329 -0.76 -20.36 18.03
N ILE A 330 -0.38 -19.46 17.11
CA ILE A 330 -1.33 -18.69 16.29
C ILE A 330 -2.26 -19.63 15.52
N VAL A 331 -1.69 -20.56 14.75
CA VAL A 331 -2.47 -21.41 13.86
C VAL A 331 -3.35 -22.39 14.66
N THR A 332 -2.83 -22.99 15.72
CA THR A 332 -3.60 -23.90 16.60
C THR A 332 -4.73 -23.14 17.30
N GLY A 333 -4.44 -21.99 17.90
CA GLY A 333 -5.44 -21.19 18.62
C GLY A 333 -6.55 -20.68 17.70
N LEU A 334 -6.23 -20.29 16.47
CA LEU A 334 -7.24 -19.92 15.48
C LEU A 334 -8.04 -21.14 15.01
N ALA A 335 -7.39 -22.28 14.77
CA ALA A 335 -8.08 -23.49 14.34
C ALA A 335 -9.03 -24.03 15.41
N ASP A 336 -8.63 -24.02 16.68
CA ASP A 336 -9.48 -24.35 17.83
C ASP A 336 -10.66 -23.37 17.95
N ARG A 337 -10.40 -22.06 17.85
CA ARG A 337 -11.44 -21.02 17.98
C ARG A 337 -12.52 -21.13 16.91
N TYR A 338 -12.13 -21.51 15.70
CA TYR A 338 -13.03 -21.57 14.54
C TYR A 338 -13.39 -23.00 14.13
N GLU A 339 -13.12 -24.01 14.96
CA GLU A 339 -13.48 -25.40 14.67
C GLU A 339 -15.00 -25.53 14.49
N GLY A 340 -15.41 -26.22 13.42
CA GLY A 340 -16.82 -26.42 13.10
C GLY A 340 -17.53 -25.19 12.50
N SER A 341 -16.82 -24.06 12.32
CA SER A 341 -17.30 -22.92 11.54
C SER A 341 -16.97 -23.07 10.06
N SER A 342 -17.47 -22.15 9.24
CA SER A 342 -17.08 -22.05 7.82
C SER A 342 -15.81 -21.23 7.59
N THR A 343 -15.07 -20.83 8.62
CA THR A 343 -13.85 -20.01 8.50
C THR A 343 -12.67 -20.86 8.05
N GLY A 344 -12.07 -20.51 6.91
CA GLY A 344 -10.83 -21.10 6.41
C GLY A 344 -9.60 -20.29 6.83
N LEU A 345 -8.49 -20.97 7.10
CA LEU A 345 -7.20 -20.34 7.37
C LEU A 345 -6.24 -20.65 6.21
N SER A 346 -5.42 -19.69 5.82
CA SER A 346 -4.39 -19.87 4.80
C SER A 346 -3.06 -19.24 5.21
N LEU A 347 -1.96 -19.89 4.84
CA LEU A 347 -0.58 -19.41 5.03
C LEU A 347 0.08 -19.22 3.66
N PRO A 348 -0.15 -18.07 2.99
CA PRO A 348 0.56 -17.75 1.77
C PRO A 348 2.06 -17.56 2.05
N SER A 349 2.90 -17.84 1.04
CA SER A 349 4.35 -17.60 1.08
C SER A 349 5.09 -18.39 2.17
N THR A 350 5.09 -19.72 2.04
CA THR A 350 5.72 -20.61 3.02
C THR A 350 7.04 -21.19 2.50
N ARG A 351 8.05 -21.22 3.37
CA ARG A 351 9.33 -21.87 3.08
C ARG A 351 9.22 -23.38 3.35
N VAL A 352 9.80 -24.19 2.47
CA VAL A 352 9.64 -25.65 2.52
C VAL A 352 10.21 -26.26 3.81
N ASP A 353 11.35 -25.76 4.28
CA ASP A 353 12.05 -26.23 5.48
C ASP A 353 11.39 -25.82 6.80
N ALA A 354 10.52 -24.80 6.79
CA ALA A 354 9.84 -24.30 7.99
C ALA A 354 8.39 -24.81 8.11
N PHE A 355 7.82 -25.34 7.04
CA PHE A 355 6.48 -25.92 7.05
C PHE A 355 6.52 -27.36 7.59
N ASN A 356 5.63 -27.69 8.51
CA ASN A 356 5.58 -29.02 9.10
C ASN A 356 4.16 -29.62 8.99
N VAL A 357 4.07 -30.93 9.23
CA VAL A 357 2.81 -31.69 9.16
C VAL A 357 1.76 -31.15 10.14
N THR A 358 2.20 -30.65 11.31
CA THR A 358 1.30 -30.04 12.29
C THR A 358 0.59 -28.84 11.68
N LEU A 359 1.32 -27.87 11.13
CA LEU A 359 0.75 -26.69 10.46
C LEU A 359 -0.21 -27.09 9.33
N ALA A 360 0.15 -28.10 8.53
CA ALA A 360 -0.72 -28.59 7.46
C ALA A 360 -2.05 -29.15 7.98
N ASN A 361 -2.00 -29.92 9.08
CA ASN A 361 -3.19 -30.48 9.71
C ASN A 361 -4.08 -29.38 10.29
N GLU A 362 -3.50 -28.41 11.01
CA GLU A 362 -4.24 -27.29 11.60
C GLU A 362 -4.98 -26.47 10.54
N LEU A 363 -4.31 -26.09 9.45
CA LEU A 363 -4.93 -25.34 8.34
C LEU A 363 -6.07 -26.13 7.66
N SER A 364 -6.03 -27.46 7.71
CA SER A 364 -6.99 -28.33 7.03
C SER A 364 -8.17 -28.75 7.92
N ARG A 365 -8.17 -28.40 9.22
CA ARG A 365 -9.18 -28.87 10.20
C ARG A 365 -10.63 -28.59 9.77
N ASN A 366 -10.89 -27.42 9.20
CA ASN A 366 -12.23 -27.04 8.74
C ASN A 366 -12.59 -27.52 7.32
N GLY A 367 -11.81 -28.44 6.73
CA GLY A 367 -12.10 -29.06 5.44
C GLY A 367 -11.96 -28.16 4.21
N LYS A 368 -11.76 -26.86 4.39
CA LYS A 368 -11.37 -25.92 3.33
C LYS A 368 -9.90 -26.13 3.00
N ARG A 369 -9.61 -26.64 1.80
CA ARG A 369 -8.24 -26.77 1.31
C ARG A 369 -7.71 -25.39 0.95
N SER A 370 -6.87 -24.80 1.81
CA SER A 370 -6.08 -23.63 1.45
C SER A 370 -4.98 -24.01 0.45
N GLY A 371 -4.75 -23.17 -0.56
CA GLY A 371 -3.57 -23.32 -1.42
C GLY A 371 -2.29 -23.10 -0.61
N LEU A 372 -1.32 -24.02 -0.73
CA LEU A 372 0.02 -23.84 -0.19
C LEU A 372 0.96 -23.39 -1.32
N THR A 373 1.74 -22.34 -1.07
CA THR A 373 2.74 -21.85 -2.01
C THR A 373 4.12 -22.07 -1.43
N PHE A 374 4.91 -22.91 -2.11
CA PHE A 374 6.28 -23.23 -1.74
C PHE A 374 7.28 -22.56 -2.70
N ALA A 375 8.37 -22.05 -2.15
CA ALA A 375 9.40 -21.32 -2.89
C ALA A 375 10.75 -22.06 -2.88
N PRO A 376 10.98 -23.04 -3.79
CA PRO A 376 12.24 -23.76 -3.90
C PRO A 376 13.36 -22.94 -4.57
N GLU A 377 13.02 -22.00 -5.46
CA GLU A 377 13.90 -20.99 -6.11
C GLU A 377 15.10 -21.51 -6.93
N GLY A 378 15.34 -22.82 -6.99
CA GLY A 378 16.39 -23.38 -7.82
C GLY A 378 16.29 -24.90 -7.91
N GLY A 379 16.48 -25.43 -9.12
CA GLY A 379 16.42 -26.87 -9.39
C GLY A 379 17.65 -27.68 -8.93
N SER A 380 18.69 -27.04 -8.42
CA SER A 380 19.84 -27.71 -7.80
C SER A 380 20.28 -26.98 -6.54
N GLU A 381 20.85 -27.70 -5.58
CA GLU A 381 21.37 -27.10 -4.35
C GLU A 381 22.47 -26.06 -4.65
N ARG A 382 23.27 -26.28 -5.70
CA ARG A 382 24.27 -25.30 -6.16
C ARG A 382 23.62 -23.96 -6.51
N ILE A 383 22.53 -23.94 -7.28
CA ILE A 383 21.83 -22.70 -7.66
C ILE A 383 21.27 -22.02 -6.40
N ARG A 384 20.62 -22.79 -5.52
CA ARG A 384 20.07 -22.28 -4.25
C ARG A 384 21.15 -21.61 -3.39
N LYS A 385 22.34 -22.22 -3.27
CA LYS A 385 23.51 -21.62 -2.59
C LYS A 385 23.97 -20.31 -3.25
N VAL A 386 24.02 -20.23 -4.58
CA VAL A 386 24.42 -19.01 -5.32
C VAL A 386 23.50 -17.84 -5.01
N ILE A 387 22.19 -18.08 -4.89
CA ILE A 387 21.21 -17.04 -4.56
C ILE A 387 21.02 -16.85 -3.04
N ASN A 388 21.85 -17.51 -2.23
CA ASN A 388 21.78 -17.52 -0.76
C ASN A 388 20.44 -18.03 -0.19
N LYS A 389 19.82 -18.98 -0.90
CA LYS A 389 18.67 -19.76 -0.43
C LYS A 389 19.20 -21.04 0.22
N MET A 390 19.20 -21.08 1.54
CA MET A 390 19.71 -22.21 2.33
C MET A 390 18.64 -23.28 2.49
N VAL A 391 18.27 -23.96 1.40
CA VAL A 391 17.33 -25.10 1.39
C VAL A 391 18.03 -26.26 0.68
N THR A 392 18.18 -27.39 1.37
CA THR A 392 18.83 -28.59 0.82
C THR A 392 17.90 -29.35 -0.12
N GLU A 393 18.39 -30.39 -0.79
CA GLU A 393 17.51 -31.27 -1.57
C GLU A 393 16.63 -32.13 -0.68
N ASP A 394 17.16 -32.63 0.44
CA ASP A 394 16.41 -33.41 1.43
C ASP A 394 15.24 -32.61 2.00
N ASP A 395 15.42 -31.31 2.26
CA ASP A 395 14.34 -30.42 2.75
C ASP A 395 13.19 -30.28 1.74
N LEU A 396 13.41 -30.53 0.45
CA LEU A 396 12.36 -30.43 -0.58
C LEU A 396 11.58 -31.73 -0.77
N ILE A 397 12.18 -32.86 -0.41
CA ILE A 397 11.62 -34.21 -0.65
C ILE A 397 10.91 -34.75 0.59
N ARG A 398 11.35 -34.36 1.78
CA ARG A 398 10.71 -34.69 3.06
C ARG A 398 9.48 -33.84 3.30
#